data_AF-A0A259SAQ9-F1
#
_entry.id   AF-A0A259SAQ9-F1
#
_cell.length_a   1.000
_cell.length_b   1.000
_cell.length_c   1.000
_cell.angle_alpha   90.00
_cell.angle_beta   90.00
_cell.angle_gamma   90.00
#
_symmetry.space_group_name_H-M   'P 1'
#
loop_
_entity.id
_entity.type
_entity.pdbx_description
1 polymer ?
#
loop_
_entity_poly.entity_id
_entity_poly.type
_entity_poly.pdbx_seq_one_letter_code
_entity_poly.pdbx_strand_id
1 'polypeptide(L)'
;MVDAGAQGFVHLLEGIGAVLGGEAAPIAAAVPELDPLLAHGDDELADADPAHRWCSECLITGSDLHPAAVREAVQALGASCIVVAGSVTRMRLHAHVASPQALFETAARFGRVESTKADDMHAQARSAERAGAVAIVTDTSADLPEGLAERTELFR
;
A
#
# COMPACT_ATOMS: atom_id res chain seq x y z
N MET A 1 14.48 -8.02 -17.11
CA MET A 1 13.57 -7.50 -16.06
C MET A 1 13.71 -8.46 -14.90
N VAL A 2 14.23 -8.01 -13.76
CA VAL A 2 14.25 -8.82 -12.53
C VAL A 2 12.95 -8.49 -11.80
N ASP A 3 12.22 -9.51 -11.36
CA ASP A 3 11.03 -9.33 -10.52
C ASP A 3 11.45 -8.58 -9.25
N ALA A 4 10.81 -7.45 -8.98
CA ALA A 4 11.11 -6.60 -7.83
C ALA A 4 10.98 -7.39 -6.50
N GLY A 5 10.11 -8.40 -6.46
CA GLY A 5 9.97 -9.30 -5.30
C GLY A 5 11.18 -10.23 -5.13
N ALA A 6 11.69 -10.80 -6.22
CA ALA A 6 12.86 -11.69 -6.19
C ALA A 6 14.13 -10.95 -5.77
N GLN A 7 14.38 -9.76 -6.32
CA GLN A 7 15.56 -8.97 -5.95
C GLN A 7 15.49 -8.47 -4.50
N GLY A 8 14.29 -8.08 -4.04
CA GLY A 8 14.08 -7.70 -2.64
C GLY A 8 14.40 -8.83 -1.66
N PHE A 9 14.03 -10.08 -2.01
CA PHE A 9 14.37 -11.25 -1.22
C PHE A 9 15.89 -11.52 -1.18
N VAL A 10 16.59 -11.36 -2.30
CA VAL A 10 18.06 -11.49 -2.34
C VAL A 10 18.71 -10.46 -1.43
N HIS A 11 18.34 -9.18 -1.54
CA HIS A 11 18.89 -8.12 -0.69
C HIS A 11 18.62 -8.37 0.81
N LEU A 12 17.45 -8.92 1.15
CA LEU A 12 17.14 -9.31 2.54
C LEU A 12 18.11 -10.38 3.05
N LEU A 13 18.36 -11.43 2.26
CA LEU A 13 19.29 -12.50 2.62
C LEU A 13 20.74 -12.02 2.71
N GLU A 14 21.16 -11.16 1.78
CA GLU A 14 22.49 -10.53 1.80
C GLU A 14 22.69 -9.68 3.07
N GLY A 15 21.68 -8.89 3.45
CA GLY A 15 21.70 -8.11 4.69
C GLY A 15 21.77 -8.98 5.95
N ILE A 16 21.01 -10.07 6.00
CA ILE A 16 21.09 -11.05 7.10
C ILE A 16 22.50 -11.67 7.17
N GLY A 17 23.07 -12.05 6.03
CA GLY A 17 24.41 -12.62 5.93
C GLY A 17 25.51 -11.67 6.42
N ALA A 18 25.43 -10.38 6.05
CA ALA A 18 26.37 -9.36 6.49
C ALA A 18 26.36 -9.17 8.02
N VAL A 19 25.16 -9.12 8.63
CA VAL A 19 25.01 -8.99 10.10
C VAL A 19 25.56 -10.21 10.83
N LEU A 20 25.23 -11.42 10.36
CA LEU A 20 25.74 -12.66 10.94
C LEU A 20 27.27 -12.80 10.76
N GLY A 21 27.82 -12.21 9.69
CA GLY A 21 29.25 -12.13 9.41
C GLY A 21 30.03 -11.15 10.30
N GLY A 22 29.35 -10.42 11.19
CA GLY A 22 29.98 -9.44 12.10
C GLY A 22 30.24 -8.08 11.45
N GLU A 23 29.69 -7.82 10.26
CA GLU A 23 29.66 -6.48 9.71
C GLU A 23 28.73 -5.61 10.56
N ALA A 24 29.23 -4.47 11.03
CA ALA A 24 28.38 -3.51 11.71
C ALA A 24 27.36 -2.99 10.70
N ALA A 25 26.10 -3.39 10.84
CA ALA A 25 25.02 -2.78 10.08
C ALA A 25 25.05 -1.28 10.38
N PRO A 26 25.20 -0.41 9.38
CA PRO A 26 24.96 1.00 9.60
C PRO A 26 23.48 1.12 9.97
N ILE A 27 23.19 1.30 11.26
CA ILE A 27 21.89 1.79 11.76
C ILE A 27 21.78 3.31 11.46
N ALA A 28 22.29 3.70 10.31
CA ALA A 28 21.94 4.93 9.62
C ALA A 28 21.24 4.47 8.35
N ALA A 29 20.15 3.70 8.52
CA ALA A 29 19.09 3.82 7.54
C ALA A 29 18.72 5.30 7.58
N ALA A 30 19.16 6.06 6.58
CA ALA A 30 18.32 7.14 6.12
C ALA A 30 17.03 6.45 5.74
N VAL A 31 16.11 6.34 6.71
CA VAL A 31 14.70 6.16 6.42
C VAL A 31 14.47 7.26 5.41
N PRO A 32 14.22 6.94 4.12
CA PRO A 32 13.80 7.98 3.21
C PRO A 32 12.70 8.70 3.96
N GLU A 33 12.72 10.04 4.04
CA GLU A 33 11.51 10.73 4.44
C GLU A 33 10.45 10.22 3.47
N LEU A 34 9.65 9.27 3.95
CA LEU A 34 8.46 8.85 3.27
C LEU A 34 7.68 10.15 3.26
N ASP A 35 7.46 10.67 2.06
CA ASP A 35 6.50 11.74 1.86
C ASP A 35 5.29 11.35 2.74
N PRO A 36 4.86 12.19 3.69
CA PRO A 36 3.71 11.87 4.53
C PRO A 36 2.49 11.44 3.69
N LEU A 37 2.43 11.85 2.41
CA LEU A 37 1.46 11.37 1.42
C LEU A 37 1.54 9.86 1.08
N LEU A 38 2.64 9.17 1.40
CA LEU A 38 2.84 7.73 1.19
C LEU A 38 2.68 6.92 2.49
N ALA A 39 2.68 7.58 3.64
CA ALA A 39 2.55 6.97 4.96
C ALA A 39 1.15 7.24 5.55
N HIS A 40 0.09 6.82 4.86
CA HIS A 40 -1.26 6.86 5.43
C HIS A 40 -1.52 5.55 6.18
N GLY A 41 -0.89 5.41 7.35
CA GLY A 41 -1.42 4.64 8.46
C GLY A 41 -1.67 5.65 9.56
N ASP A 42 -2.89 5.70 10.08
CA ASP A 42 -3.34 6.63 11.13
C ASP A 42 -3.81 8.01 10.65
N ASP A 43 -4.65 8.06 9.61
CA ASP A 43 -5.74 9.02 9.70
C ASP A 43 -6.65 8.54 10.85
N GLU A 44 -6.53 9.19 12.02
CA GLU A 44 -7.63 9.27 12.98
C GLU A 44 -8.91 9.41 12.15
N LEU A 45 -9.90 8.53 12.36
CA LEU A 45 -11.18 8.53 11.65
C LEU A 45 -11.80 9.93 11.68
N ALA A 46 -11.41 10.75 10.72
CA ALA A 46 -12.01 12.02 10.42
C ALA A 46 -13.32 11.65 9.74
N ASP A 47 -14.33 11.44 10.59
CA ASP A 47 -15.76 11.53 10.27
C ASP A 47 -16.09 11.15 8.81
N ALA A 48 -16.02 9.85 8.53
CA ALA A 48 -16.45 9.17 7.31
C ALA A 48 -16.66 10.06 6.06
N ASP A 49 -15.59 10.68 5.53
CA ASP A 49 -15.70 11.59 4.38
C ASP A 49 -16.31 10.85 3.18
N PRO A 50 -17.59 11.11 2.84
CA PRO A 50 -18.26 10.40 1.77
C PRO A 50 -17.69 10.78 0.40
N ALA A 51 -17.00 11.93 0.29
CA ALA A 51 -16.40 12.39 -0.94
C ALA A 51 -15.16 11.57 -1.33
N HIS A 52 -14.53 10.87 -0.37
CA HIS A 52 -13.29 10.14 -0.58
C HIS A 52 -13.31 8.71 -0.02
N ARG A 53 -14.50 8.11 0.15
CA ARG A 53 -14.68 6.78 0.78
C ARG A 53 -13.94 5.63 0.08
N TRP A 54 -13.79 5.69 -1.25
CA TRP A 54 -13.30 4.56 -2.02
C TRP A 54 -11.87 4.77 -2.49
N CYS A 55 -10.98 3.87 -2.09
CA CYS A 55 -9.69 3.70 -2.73
C CYS A 55 -9.91 2.96 -4.06
N SER A 56 -9.76 3.66 -5.18
CA SER A 56 -10.06 3.13 -6.50
C SER A 56 -8.81 3.09 -7.36
N GLU A 57 -8.56 1.95 -7.98
CA GLU A 57 -7.39 1.72 -8.83
C GLU A 57 -7.81 1.14 -10.18
N CYS A 58 -7.10 1.51 -11.23
CA CYS A 58 -7.21 0.84 -12.52
C CYS A 58 -5.91 0.93 -13.32
N LEU A 59 -5.80 0.07 -14.32
CA LEU A 59 -4.78 0.13 -15.34
C LEU A 59 -5.37 0.73 -16.62
N ILE A 60 -4.66 1.67 -17.24
CA ILE A 60 -5.01 2.27 -18.52
C ILE A 60 -3.99 1.80 -19.56
N THR A 61 -4.46 1.21 -20.66
CA THR A 61 -3.65 0.79 -21.81
C THR A 61 -4.01 1.62 -23.05
N GLY A 62 -3.00 2.02 -23.82
CA GLY A 62 -3.15 2.89 -24.98
C GLY A 62 -1.86 3.06 -25.76
N SER A 63 -1.79 4.06 -26.64
CA SER A 63 -0.62 4.34 -27.47
C SER A 63 -0.01 5.73 -27.26
N ASP A 64 -0.73 6.66 -26.61
CA ASP A 64 -0.30 8.03 -26.38
C ASP A 64 -0.89 8.59 -25.07
N LEU A 65 -0.58 7.92 -23.97
CA LEU A 65 -1.09 8.28 -22.66
C LEU A 65 -0.23 9.37 -22.02
N HIS A 66 -0.88 10.45 -21.56
CA HIS A 66 -0.19 11.56 -20.90
C HIS A 66 -0.55 11.62 -19.40
N PRO A 67 0.36 11.25 -18.48
CA PRO A 67 0.07 11.17 -17.04
C PRO A 67 -0.49 12.46 -16.46
N ALA A 68 0.01 13.62 -16.91
CA ALA A 68 -0.47 14.91 -16.42
C ALA A 68 -1.93 15.19 -16.82
N ALA A 69 -2.35 14.77 -18.02
CA ALA A 69 -3.72 14.99 -18.50
C ALA A 69 -4.71 14.08 -17.76
N VAL A 70 -4.31 12.83 -17.48
CA VAL A 70 -5.08 11.90 -16.64
C VAL A 70 -5.23 12.47 -15.23
N ARG A 71 -4.12 12.95 -14.64
CA ARG A 71 -4.13 13.57 -13.31
C ARG A 71 -5.09 14.76 -13.25
N GLU A 72 -5.04 15.66 -14.22
CA GLU A 72 -5.91 16.85 -14.28
C GLU A 72 -7.40 16.46 -14.38
N ALA A 73 -7.74 15.51 -15.25
CA ALA A 73 -9.11 15.04 -15.39
C ALA A 73 -9.65 14.37 -14.11
N VAL A 74 -8.80 13.62 -13.40
CA VAL A 74 -9.15 12.99 -12.13
C VAL A 74 -9.26 14.02 -11.00
N GLN A 75 -8.41 15.06 -10.99
CA GLN A 75 -8.56 16.20 -10.07
C GLN A 75 -9.88 16.93 -10.27
N ALA A 76 -10.31 17.12 -11.52
CA ALA A 76 -11.59 17.77 -11.85
C ALA A 76 -12.82 16.95 -11.37
N LEU A 77 -12.65 15.66 -11.09
CA LEU A 77 -13.69 14.82 -10.47
C LEU A 77 -13.84 15.07 -8.96
N GLY A 78 -12.95 15.87 -8.36
CA GLY A 78 -12.89 16.06 -6.91
C GLY A 78 -12.19 14.92 -6.18
N ALA A 79 -11.31 14.19 -6.86
CA ALA A 79 -10.56 13.09 -6.25
C ALA A 79 -9.40 13.61 -5.36
N SER A 80 -9.07 12.85 -4.31
CA SER A 80 -7.88 13.07 -3.47
C SER A 80 -6.90 11.90 -3.60
N CYS A 81 -5.70 12.04 -3.02
CA CYS A 81 -4.63 11.03 -3.06
C CYS A 81 -4.38 10.46 -4.47
N ILE A 82 -4.18 11.33 -5.47
CA ILE A 82 -4.08 10.90 -6.87
C ILE A 82 -2.66 10.44 -7.19
N VAL A 83 -2.51 9.18 -7.57
CA VAL A 83 -1.25 8.60 -8.07
C VAL A 83 -1.44 8.13 -9.51
N VAL A 84 -0.62 8.66 -10.41
CA VAL A 84 -0.56 8.24 -11.81
C VAL A 84 0.87 7.87 -12.12
N ALA A 85 1.14 6.59 -12.42
CA ALA A 85 2.47 6.08 -12.68
C ALA A 85 2.49 5.17 -13.90
N GLY A 86 3.46 5.34 -14.79
CA GLY A 86 3.61 4.49 -15.98
C GLY A 86 4.21 5.21 -17.18
N SER A 87 4.00 4.64 -18.35
CA SER A 87 4.49 5.12 -19.65
C SER A 87 3.35 5.60 -20.55
N VAL A 88 3.72 6.04 -21.75
CA VAL A 88 2.77 6.44 -22.81
C VAL A 88 1.91 5.30 -23.36
N THR A 89 2.24 4.05 -23.06
CA THR A 89 1.46 2.89 -23.53
C THR A 89 0.67 2.18 -22.43
N ARG A 90 1.07 2.37 -21.17
CA ARG A 90 0.47 1.68 -20.02
C ARG A 90 0.73 2.47 -18.73
N MET A 91 -0.33 2.79 -18.00
CA MET A 91 -0.22 3.49 -16.71
C MET A 91 -1.21 2.96 -15.68
N ARG A 92 -0.81 3.04 -14.41
CA ARG A 92 -1.61 2.71 -13.24
C ARG A 92 -2.11 4.00 -12.61
N LEU A 93 -3.42 4.05 -12.39
CA LEU A 93 -4.12 5.13 -11.72
C LEU A 93 -4.62 4.62 -10.38
N HIS A 94 -4.39 5.39 -9.32
CA HIS A 94 -4.98 5.23 -8.01
C HIS A 94 -5.52 6.60 -7.57
N ALA A 95 -6.71 6.64 -6.99
CA ALA A 95 -7.28 7.84 -6.38
C ALA A 95 -8.35 7.49 -5.35
N HIS A 96 -8.55 8.40 -4.39
CA HIS A 96 -9.68 8.33 -3.47
C HIS A 96 -10.85 9.13 -4.02
N VAL A 97 -12.02 8.51 -4.14
CA VAL A 97 -13.21 9.09 -4.78
C VAL A 97 -14.51 8.67 -4.09
N ALA A 98 -15.56 9.47 -4.29
CA ALA A 98 -16.92 9.14 -3.87
C ALA A 98 -17.53 8.02 -4.74
N SER A 99 -17.18 7.99 -6.04
CA SER A 99 -17.72 7.07 -7.04
C SER A 99 -16.59 6.45 -7.86
N PRO A 100 -16.23 5.17 -7.61
CA PRO A 100 -15.25 4.44 -8.41
C PRO A 100 -15.62 4.39 -9.90
N GLN A 101 -16.92 4.26 -10.18
CA GLN A 101 -17.43 4.21 -11.55
C GLN A 101 -17.11 5.49 -12.32
N ALA A 102 -17.27 6.66 -11.69
CA ALA A 102 -16.95 7.94 -12.34
C ALA A 102 -15.44 8.09 -12.60
N LEU A 103 -14.60 7.54 -11.73
CA LEU A 103 -13.15 7.47 -11.96
C LEU A 103 -12.83 6.60 -13.19
N PHE A 104 -13.40 5.40 -13.28
CA PHE A 104 -13.14 4.49 -14.40
C PHE A 104 -13.68 5.03 -15.73
N GLU A 105 -14.84 5.69 -15.72
CA GLU A 105 -15.38 6.38 -16.90
C GLU A 105 -14.49 7.56 -17.33
N THR A 106 -13.92 8.29 -16.38
CA THR A 106 -12.95 9.35 -16.67
C THR A 106 -11.67 8.79 -17.26
N ALA A 107 -11.15 7.70 -16.69
CA ALA A 107 -9.96 7.00 -17.18
C ALA A 107 -10.17 6.42 -18.60
N ALA A 108 -11.36 5.90 -18.90
CA ALA A 108 -11.71 5.33 -20.20
C ALA A 108 -11.66 6.33 -21.36
N ARG A 109 -11.65 7.64 -21.07
CA ARG A 109 -11.47 8.69 -22.09
C ARG A 109 -10.05 8.72 -22.66
N PHE A 110 -9.08 8.20 -21.92
CA PHE A 110 -7.66 8.21 -22.29
C PHE A 110 -7.19 6.90 -22.93
N GLY A 111 -7.87 5.78 -22.64
CA GLY A 111 -7.48 4.47 -23.13
C GLY A 111 -8.40 3.37 -22.64
N ARG A 112 -7.99 2.11 -22.86
CA ARG A 112 -8.71 0.95 -22.38
C ARG A 112 -8.44 0.77 -20.89
N VAL A 113 -9.49 0.62 -20.10
CA VAL A 113 -9.40 0.36 -18.65
C VAL A 113 -9.37 -1.15 -18.39
N GLU A 114 -8.42 -1.58 -17.59
CA GLU A 114 -8.17 -2.96 -17.17
C GLU A 114 -7.93 -2.99 -15.65
N SER A 115 -8.03 -4.17 -15.03
CA SER A 115 -7.68 -4.41 -13.62
C SER A 115 -8.25 -3.38 -12.64
N THR A 116 -9.56 -3.13 -12.71
CA THR A 116 -10.24 -2.20 -11.80
C THR A 116 -10.36 -2.78 -10.39
N LYS A 117 -10.23 -1.90 -9.41
CA LYS A 117 -10.34 -2.22 -7.98
C LYS A 117 -11.00 -1.04 -7.28
N ALA A 118 -11.88 -1.32 -6.34
CA ALA A 118 -12.57 -0.31 -5.54
C ALA A 118 -12.76 -0.85 -4.12
N ASP A 119 -11.93 -0.37 -3.20
CA ASP A 119 -11.96 -0.80 -1.80
C ASP A 119 -12.64 0.27 -0.94
N ASP A 120 -13.57 -0.17 -0.10
CA ASP A 120 -14.22 0.70 0.90
C ASP A 120 -13.24 0.92 2.05
N MET A 121 -12.60 2.09 2.08
CA MET A 121 -11.61 2.39 3.12
C MET A 121 -12.24 2.43 4.51
N HIS A 122 -13.53 2.76 4.64
CA HIS A 122 -14.20 2.71 5.94
C HIS A 122 -14.44 1.26 6.38
N ALA A 123 -14.77 0.36 5.45
CA ALA A 123 -14.88 -1.06 5.79
C ALA A 123 -13.52 -1.65 6.16
N GLN A 124 -12.46 -1.26 5.44
CA GLN A 124 -11.09 -1.66 5.74
C GLN A 124 -10.65 -1.14 7.12
N ALA A 125 -10.89 0.13 7.44
CA ALA A 125 -10.60 0.72 8.75
C ALA A 125 -11.34 -0.01 9.87
N ARG A 126 -12.66 -0.23 9.75
CA ARG A 126 -13.44 -1.00 10.73
C ARG A 126 -12.93 -2.44 10.90
N SER A 127 -12.44 -3.06 9.83
CA SER A 127 -11.86 -4.40 9.90
C SER A 127 -10.50 -4.40 10.60
N ALA A 128 -9.70 -3.34 10.42
CA ALA A 128 -8.41 -3.17 11.08
C ALA A 128 -8.57 -2.83 12.57
N GLU A 129 -9.55 -2.00 12.93
CA GLU A 129 -9.94 -1.75 14.33
C GLU A 129 -10.44 -3.01 15.03
N ARG A 130 -11.11 -3.90 14.28
CA ARG A 130 -11.45 -5.25 14.72
C ARG A 130 -10.25 -6.20 14.68
N ALA A 131 -9.02 -5.70 14.83
CA ALA A 131 -7.88 -6.52 15.22
C ALA A 131 -8.32 -7.38 16.42
N GLY A 132 -8.71 -8.61 16.11
CA GLY A 132 -9.07 -9.59 17.12
C GLY A 132 -7.84 -9.84 17.97
N ALA A 133 -8.05 -10.51 19.11
CA ALA A 133 -6.93 -10.90 19.94
C ALA A 133 -5.87 -11.64 19.08
N VAL A 134 -4.65 -11.10 19.07
CA VAL A 134 -3.55 -11.64 18.28
C VAL A 134 -2.99 -12.83 19.06
N ALA A 135 -3.30 -14.04 18.59
CA ALA A 135 -2.73 -15.26 19.13
C ALA A 135 -1.32 -15.48 18.57
N ILE A 136 -0.34 -15.64 19.45
CA ILE A 136 1.03 -16.01 19.08
C ILE A 136 1.17 -17.52 19.32
N VAL A 137 1.40 -18.30 18.27
CA VAL A 137 1.61 -19.75 18.39
C VAL A 137 3.08 -20.06 18.18
N THR A 138 3.64 -20.87 19.06
CA THR A 138 5.04 -21.28 18.99
C THR A 138 5.20 -22.75 19.32
N ASP A 139 6.30 -23.37 18.90
CA ASP A 139 6.62 -24.74 19.27
C ASP A 139 7.47 -24.80 20.55
N THR A 140 7.71 -26.01 21.05
CA THR A 140 8.44 -26.24 22.31
C THR A 140 9.92 -25.86 22.26
N SER A 141 10.48 -25.62 21.07
CA SER A 141 11.89 -25.29 20.84
C SER A 141 12.18 -23.80 20.91
N ALA A 142 11.15 -22.95 21.06
CA ALA A 142 11.34 -21.52 21.18
C ALA A 142 11.85 -21.12 22.58
N ASP A 143 13.05 -20.55 22.62
CA ASP A 143 13.66 -19.98 23.82
C ASP A 143 13.01 -18.62 24.16
N LEU A 144 11.89 -18.67 24.87
CA LEU A 144 11.13 -17.49 25.26
C LEU A 144 11.57 -16.96 26.65
N PRO A 145 11.71 -15.63 26.82
CA PRO A 145 11.97 -15.03 28.13
C PRO A 145 10.84 -15.32 29.13
N GLU A 146 11.21 -15.44 30.40
CA GLU A 146 10.28 -15.71 31.49
C GLU A 146 9.21 -14.61 31.59
N GLY A 147 7.95 -15.00 31.81
CA GLY A 147 6.80 -14.07 31.89
C GLY A 147 6.29 -13.52 30.55
N LEU A 148 6.91 -13.85 29.40
CA LEU A 148 6.42 -13.39 28.09
C LEU A 148 5.06 -14.04 27.73
N ALA A 149 4.89 -15.32 28.05
CA ALA A 149 3.65 -16.06 27.79
C ALA A 149 2.46 -15.57 28.63
N GLU A 150 2.72 -14.98 29.80
CA GLU A 150 1.68 -14.45 30.71
C GLU A 150 1.24 -13.04 30.30
N ARG A 151 2.12 -12.31 29.62
CA ARG A 151 1.91 -10.93 29.16
C ARG A 151 1.31 -10.82 27.76
N THR A 152 1.22 -11.94 27.04
CA THR A 152 0.74 -12.02 25.65
C THR A 152 -0.21 -13.21 25.52
N GLU A 153 -1.05 -13.23 24.49
CA GLU A 153 -1.86 -14.42 24.20
C GLU A 153 -1.03 -15.48 23.45
N LEU A 154 -0.02 -16.02 24.14
CA LEU A 154 0.91 -17.01 23.60
C LEU A 154 0.46 -18.44 23.90
N PHE A 155 0.34 -19.24 22.85
CA PHE A 155 -0.04 -20.65 22.90
C PHE A 155 1.18 -21.52 22.54
N ARG A 156 1.41 -22.58 23.32
CA ARG A 156 2.41 -23.63 23.09
C ARG A 156 1.74 -24.92 22.63
#